data_AF-A0A538ENC7-F1
#
_entry.id   AF-A0A538ENC7-F1
#
_cell.length_a   1.000
_cell.length_b   1.000
_cell.length_c   1.000
_cell.angle_alpha   90.00
_cell.angle_beta   90.00
_cell.angle_gamma   90.00
#
_symmetry.space_group_name_H-M   'P 1'
#
loop_
_entity.id
_entity.type
_entity.pdbx_description
1 polymer ?
#
loop_
_entity_poly.entity_id
_entity_poly.type
_entity_poly.pdbx_seq_one_letter_code
_entity_poly.pdbx_strand_id
1 'polypeptide(L)'
;MALARVVTFDGVSKDRMQEMQKEMEGGPPPEGFPQSEVIVLHDADAEKSLAVVIFDNEEDYKKGDEILGAMPAGDTPGQRTSVSKYDVAVRMKS
;
A
#
# COMPACT_ATOMS: atom_id res chain seq x y z
N MET A 1 1.71 -3.58 -19.08
CA MET A 1 1.00 -2.35 -18.67
C MET A 1 1.16 -2.25 -17.18
N ALA A 2 1.44 -1.06 -16.66
CA ALA A 2 1.57 -0.86 -15.22
C ALA A 2 0.20 -1.00 -14.54
N LEU A 3 0.20 -1.55 -13.33
CA LEU A 3 -1.00 -1.84 -12.55
C LEU A 3 -0.89 -1.17 -11.19
N ALA A 4 -1.99 -0.62 -10.70
CA ALA A 4 -2.08 -0.06 -9.36
C ALA A 4 -2.99 -0.92 -8.48
N ARG A 5 -2.48 -1.28 -7.31
CA ARG A 5 -3.26 -1.83 -6.20
C ARG A 5 -3.57 -0.69 -5.24
N VAL A 6 -4.84 -0.35 -5.07
CA VAL A 6 -5.29 0.69 -4.14
C VAL A 6 -6.04 0.02 -3.00
N VAL A 7 -5.62 0.33 -1.78
CA VAL A 7 -6.19 -0.24 -0.56
C VAL A 7 -6.66 0.88 0.36
N THR A 8 -7.88 0.76 0.85
CA THR A 8 -8.41 1.68 1.87
C THR A 8 -8.33 1.02 3.24
N PHE A 9 -7.90 1.80 4.21
CA PHE A 9 -7.88 1.45 5.62
C PHE A 9 -8.69 2.49 6.41
N ASP A 10 -9.56 2.01 7.30
CA ASP A 10 -10.30 2.85 8.25
C ASP A 10 -9.72 2.67 9.66
N GLY A 11 -9.97 3.64 10.55
CA GLY A 11 -9.49 3.63 11.93
C GLY A 11 -7.98 3.89 12.04
N VAL A 12 -7.43 4.67 11.11
CA VAL A 12 -6.00 4.97 11.04
C VAL A 12 -5.72 6.31 11.71
N SER A 13 -5.24 6.26 12.95
CA SER A 13 -4.86 7.45 13.69
C SER A 13 -3.54 8.05 13.20
N LYS A 14 -3.31 9.33 13.54
CA LYS A 14 -2.05 10.02 13.24
C LYS A 14 -0.84 9.35 13.90
N ASP A 15 -0.96 8.93 15.16
CA ASP A 15 0.12 8.25 15.89
C ASP A 15 0.48 6.93 15.21
N ARG A 16 -0.54 6.14 14.81
CA ARG A 16 -0.33 4.87 14.10
C ARG A 16 0.40 5.07 12.76
N MET A 17 0.08 6.13 12.03
CA MET A 17 0.79 6.48 10.79
C MET A 17 2.23 6.93 11.02
N GLN A 18 2.52 7.59 12.14
CA GLN A 18 3.89 7.96 12.49
C GLN A 18 4.73 6.75 12.89
N GLU A 19 4.15 5.79 13.61
CA GLU A 19 4.81 4.51 13.90
C GLU A 19 5.11 3.75 12.61
N MET A 20 4.10 3.58 11.74
CA MET A 20 4.29 2.85 10.48
C MET A 20 5.34 3.51 9.57
N GLN A 21 5.38 4.85 9.49
CA GLN A 21 6.44 5.53 8.73
C GLN A 21 7.83 5.16 9.24
N LYS A 22 8.04 5.14 10.56
CA LYS A 22 9.33 4.73 11.15
C LYS A 22 9.67 3.28 10.84
N GLU A 23 8.67 2.38 10.88
CA GLU A 23 8.85 0.97 10.52
C GLU A 23 9.23 0.81 9.04
N MET A 24 8.60 1.57 8.14
CA MET A 24 8.87 1.53 6.70
C MET A 24 10.22 2.18 6.32
N GLU A 25 10.63 3.25 7.02
CA GLU A 25 11.92 3.91 6.78
C GLU A 25 13.10 3.07 7.31
N GLY A 26 12.89 2.28 8.37
CA GLY A 26 13.91 1.44 8.99
C GLY A 26 13.95 -0.01 8.51
N GLY A 27 12.88 -0.50 7.85
CA GLY A 27 12.69 -1.90 7.51
C GLY A 27 12.91 -2.19 6.02
N PRO A 28 13.50 -3.35 5.66
CA PRO A 28 13.47 -3.82 4.28
C PRO A 28 12.02 -4.14 3.86
N PRO A 29 11.70 -4.06 2.56
CA PRO A 29 10.42 -4.56 2.06
C PRO A 29 10.27 -6.07 2.37
N PRO A 30 9.03 -6.59 2.42
CA PRO A 30 8.80 -8.01 2.65
C PRO A 30 9.61 -8.90 1.70
N GLU A 31 10.03 -10.08 2.17
CA GLU A 31 10.83 -10.99 1.35
C GLU A 31 10.09 -11.36 0.05
N GLY A 32 10.77 -11.27 -1.09
CA GLY A 32 10.19 -11.55 -2.39
C GLY A 32 9.23 -10.48 -2.92
N PHE A 33 9.07 -9.35 -2.20
CA PHE A 33 8.23 -8.25 -2.67
C PHE A 33 8.83 -7.62 -3.94
N PRO A 34 8.05 -7.48 -5.02
CA PRO A 34 8.56 -6.99 -6.30
C PRO A 34 8.92 -5.50 -6.22
N GLN A 35 9.80 -5.07 -7.11
CA GLN A 35 10.12 -3.65 -7.26
C GLN A 35 8.84 -2.89 -7.63
N SER A 36 8.45 -1.95 -6.79
CA SER A 36 7.21 -1.20 -6.93
C SER A 36 7.34 0.19 -6.33
N GLU A 37 6.46 1.10 -6.72
CA GLU A 37 6.34 2.41 -6.06
C GLU A 37 5.16 2.35 -5.09
N VAL A 38 5.44 2.64 -3.82
CA VAL A 38 4.44 2.67 -2.76
C VAL A 38 4.18 4.12 -2.37
N ILE A 39 2.92 4.53 -2.40
CA ILE A 39 2.44 5.84 -1.96
C ILE A 39 1.40 5.58 -0.87
N VAL A 40 1.57 6.20 0.29
CA VAL A 40 0.59 6.15 1.37
C VAL A 40 0.04 7.54 1.63
N LEU A 41 -1.28 7.68 1.54
CA LEU A 41 -2.01 8.91 1.83
C LEU A 41 -2.74 8.72 3.16
N HIS A 42 -2.69 9.70 4.03
CA HIS A 42 -3.40 9.68 5.32
C HIS A 42 -4.32 10.89 5.43
N ASP A 43 -5.58 10.61 5.76
CA ASP A 43 -6.57 11.59 6.15
C ASP A 43 -6.79 11.45 7.67
N ALA A 44 -6.19 12.37 8.42
CA ALA A 44 -6.26 12.37 9.88
C ALA A 44 -7.64 12.79 10.40
N ASP A 45 -8.40 13.59 9.66
CA ASP A 45 -9.72 14.06 10.06
C ASP A 45 -10.77 12.96 9.88
N ALA A 46 -10.64 12.15 8.82
CA ALA A 46 -11.51 11.00 8.58
C ALA A 46 -11.02 9.69 9.24
N GLU A 47 -9.83 9.70 9.83
CA GLU A 47 -9.12 8.51 10.34
C GLU A 47 -8.97 7.41 9.28
N LYS A 48 -8.54 7.80 8.07
CA LYS A 48 -8.41 6.90 6.91
C LYS A 48 -7.02 6.93 6.30
N SER A 49 -6.62 5.81 5.71
CA SER A 49 -5.40 5.73 4.91
C SER A 49 -5.65 5.03 3.57
N LEU A 50 -5.00 5.51 2.53
CA LEU A 50 -4.97 4.92 1.20
C LEU A 50 -3.54 4.51 0.86
N ALA A 51 -3.32 3.21 0.67
CA ALA A 51 -2.07 2.70 0.14
C ALA A 51 -2.24 2.43 -1.36
N VAL A 52 -1.41 3.07 -2.17
CA VAL A 52 -1.33 2.87 -3.61
C VAL A 52 0.02 2.23 -3.92
N VAL A 53 -0.02 1.03 -4.49
CA VAL A 53 1.19 0.31 -4.93
C VAL A 53 1.15 0.16 -6.44
N ILE A 54 2.17 0.68 -7.10
CA ILE A 54 2.29 0.64 -8.57
C ILE A 54 3.31 -0.42 -8.96
N PHE A 55 2.88 -1.37 -9.77
CA PHE A 55 3.67 -2.46 -10.35
C PHE A 55 3.84 -2.25 -11.85
N ASP A 56 4.97 -2.68 -12.41
CA ASP A 56 5.27 -2.47 -13.83
C ASP A 56 4.54 -3.46 -14.76
N ASN A 57 4.17 -4.63 -14.23
CA ASN A 57 3.50 -5.69 -14.98
C ASN A 57 2.57 -6.57 -14.11
N GLU A 58 1.87 -7.51 -14.74
CA GLU A 58 0.90 -8.38 -14.08
C GLU A 58 1.53 -9.42 -13.14
N GLU A 59 2.73 -9.90 -13.43
CA GLU A 59 3.42 -10.86 -12.56
C GLU A 59 3.80 -10.21 -11.22
N ASP A 60 4.36 -9.00 -11.28
CA ASP A 60 4.67 -8.21 -10.10
C ASP A 60 3.40 -7.87 -9.31
N TYR A 61 2.32 -7.49 -9.99
CA TYR A 61 1.03 -7.27 -9.33
C TYR A 61 0.57 -8.52 -8.57
N LYS A 62 0.61 -9.70 -9.19
CA LYS A 62 0.14 -10.95 -8.56
C LYS A 62 0.97 -11.28 -7.32
N LYS A 63 2.30 -11.26 -7.44
CA LYS A 63 3.21 -11.49 -6.31
C LYS A 63 3.00 -10.50 -5.18
N GLY A 64 2.91 -9.21 -5.52
CA GLY A 64 2.68 -8.16 -4.54
C GLY A 64 1.32 -8.27 -3.86
N ASP A 65 0.26 -8.62 -4.60
CA ASP A 65 -1.09 -8.81 -4.06
C ASP A 65 -1.16 -10.03 -3.14
N GLU A 66 -0.49 -11.14 -3.47
CA GLU A 66 -0.40 -12.32 -2.60
C GLU A 66 0.30 -11.98 -1.27
N ILE A 67 1.47 -11.33 -1.33
CA ILE A 67 2.26 -10.95 -0.15
C ILE A 67 1.47 -9.95 0.72
N LEU A 68 0.95 -8.88 0.14
CA LEU A 68 0.20 -7.84 0.89
C LEU A 68 -1.18 -8.34 1.34
N GLY A 69 -1.78 -9.24 0.57
CA GLY A 69 -3.04 -9.91 0.89
C GLY A 69 -2.93 -10.77 2.13
N ALA A 70 -1.81 -11.50 2.25
CA ALA A 70 -1.51 -12.39 3.38
C ALA A 70 -1.10 -11.65 4.67
N MET A 71 -0.80 -10.34 4.62
CA MET A 71 -0.48 -9.57 5.82
C MET A 71 -1.64 -9.60 6.83
N PRO A 72 -1.41 -9.99 8.09
CA PRO A 72 -2.43 -10.00 9.11
C PRO A 72 -2.88 -8.56 9.44
N ALA A 73 -4.11 -8.42 9.94
CA ALA A 73 -4.69 -7.10 10.23
C ALA A 73 -3.86 -6.27 11.23
N GLY A 74 -3.13 -6.93 12.14
CA GLY A 74 -2.22 -6.26 13.10
C GLY A 74 -1.01 -5.59 12.45
N ASP A 75 -0.59 -6.07 11.28
CA ASP A 75 0.58 -5.55 10.53
C ASP A 75 0.16 -4.47 9.52
N THR A 76 -1.13 -4.17 9.42
CA THR A 76 -1.65 -3.08 8.61
C THR A 76 -1.85 -1.80 9.44
N PRO A 77 -1.85 -0.61 8.82
CA PRO A 77 -2.06 0.65 9.53
C PRO A 77 -3.42 0.76 10.22
N GLY A 78 -4.42 0.00 9.76
CA GLY A 78 -5.77 -0.02 10.34
C GLY A 78 -6.62 -1.13 9.73
N GLN A 79 -7.94 -1.01 9.86
CA GLN A 79 -8.84 -2.02 9.31
C GLN A 79 -8.93 -1.87 7.78
N ARG A 80 -8.45 -2.88 7.05
CA ARG A 80 -8.58 -2.96 5.60
C ARG A 80 -10.06 -3.05 5.21
N THR A 81 -10.57 -2.06 4.48
CA THR A 81 -11.98 -2.00 4.06
C THR A 81 -12.19 -2.26 2.58
N SER A 82 -11.17 -2.02 1.74
CA SER A 82 -11.25 -2.31 0.31
C SER A 82 -9.89 -2.60 -0.30
N VAL A 83 -9.88 -3.40 -1.35
CA VAL A 83 -8.73 -3.64 -2.24
C VAL A 83 -9.23 -3.53 -3.67
N SER A 84 -8.56 -2.75 -4.50
CA SER A 84 -8.96 -2.53 -5.89
C SER A 84 -7.75 -2.56 -6.83
N LYS A 85 -7.95 -3.17 -7.99
CA LYS A 85 -6.96 -3.24 -9.09
C LYS A 85 -7.32 -2.21 -10.15
N TYR A 86 -6.33 -1.47 -10.64
CA TYR A 86 -6.48 -0.51 -11.73
C TYR A 86 -5.38 -0.67 -12.77
N ASP A 87 -5.71 -0.41 -14.02
CA ASP A 87 -4.74 -0.14 -15.07
C ASP A 87 -4.21 1.28 -14.92
N VAL A 88 -2.89 1.45 -14.88
CA VAL A 88 -2.28 2.78 -14.80
C VAL A 88 -2.26 3.39 -16.19
N ALA A 89 -3.27 4.21 -16.49
CA ALA A 89 -3.42 4.84 -17.80
C ALA A 89 -2.32 5.88 -18.09
N VAL A 90 -1.93 6.67 -17.08
CA VAL A 90 -0.88 7.69 -17.19
C VAL A 90 -0.11 7.77 -15.87
N ARG A 91 1.23 7.80 -15.95
CA ARG A 91 2.12 8.06 -14.81
C ARG A 91 3.28 8.92 -15.30
N MET A 92 3.39 10.13 -14.77
CA MET A 92 4.38 11.11 -15.19
C MET A 92 5.10 11.67 -13.95
N LYS A 93 6.42 11.81 -14.06
CA LYS A 93 7.22 12.62 -13.14
C LYS A 93 7.56 13.91 -13.90
N SER A 94 7.29 15.07 -13.29
CA SER A 94 7.55 16.39 -13.90
C SER A 94 8.91 16.92 -13.48
#